data_AF-B3NDK8-F1
#
_entry.id   AF-B3NDK8-F1
#
_cell.length_a   1.000
_cell.length_b   1.000
_cell.length_c   1.000
_cell.angle_alpha   90.00
_cell.angle_beta   90.00
_cell.angle_gamma   90.00
#
_symmetry.space_group_name_H-M   'P 1'
#
loop_
_entity.id
_entity.type
_entity.pdbx_description
1 polymer ?
#
loop_
_entity_poly.entity_id
_entity_poly.type
_entity_poly.pdbx_seq_one_letter_code
_entity_poly.pdbx_strand_id
1 'polypeptide(L)'
;MPKISLFVAFICLFVIVYAQSDRDICKRLNDRCDSRVLRNGRNNDVSNIFNENCRRSNRNWRDISRCELAKANCILTLERCDTVTCENVRRVLA
;
A
#
# COMPACT_ATOMS: atom_id res chain seq x y z
N MET A 1 -11.88 10.86 -40.33
CA MET A 1 -11.96 10.88 -38.86
C MET A 1 -11.62 9.56 -38.12
N PRO A 2 -10.90 8.55 -38.68
CA PRO A 2 -10.43 7.39 -37.87
C PRO A 2 -9.11 7.65 -37.15
N LYS A 3 -8.28 8.59 -37.68
CA LYS A 3 -6.95 8.90 -37.16
C LYS A 3 -7.00 9.48 -35.74
N ILE A 4 -7.92 10.41 -35.48
CA ILE A 4 -8.09 11.03 -34.14
C ILE A 4 -8.61 10.00 -33.13
N SER A 5 -9.56 9.15 -33.54
CA SER A 5 -10.08 8.07 -32.70
C SER A 5 -9.00 7.07 -32.32
N LEU A 6 -8.06 6.76 -33.24
CA LEU A 6 -6.96 5.85 -32.99
C LEU A 6 -5.94 6.45 -32.02
N PHE A 7 -5.63 7.75 -32.15
CA PHE A 7 -4.79 8.47 -31.19
C PHE A 7 -5.40 8.50 -29.78
N VAL A 8 -6.70 8.80 -29.66
CA VAL A 8 -7.39 8.79 -28.36
C VAL A 8 -7.38 7.39 -27.75
N ALA A 9 -7.66 6.35 -28.54
CA ALA A 9 -7.59 4.97 -28.06
C ALA A 9 -6.19 4.59 -27.56
N PHE A 10 -5.14 5.02 -28.27
CA PHE A 10 -3.75 4.77 -27.87
C PHE A 10 -3.39 5.46 -26.55
N ILE A 11 -3.82 6.71 -26.37
CA ILE A 11 -3.62 7.45 -25.11
C ILE A 11 -4.37 6.76 -23.96
N CYS A 12 -5.63 6.36 -24.18
CA CYS A 12 -6.40 5.63 -23.15
C CYS A 12 -5.72 4.31 -22.75
N LEU A 13 -5.18 3.55 -23.71
CA LEU A 13 -4.45 2.31 -23.41
C LEU A 13 -3.20 2.58 -22.56
N PHE A 14 -2.42 3.62 -22.89
CA PHE A 14 -1.27 4.00 -22.07
C PHE A 14 -1.67 4.36 -20.64
N VAL A 15 -2.70 5.21 -20.47
CA VAL A 15 -3.17 5.62 -19.13
C VAL A 15 -3.62 4.41 -18.30
N ILE A 16 -4.30 3.43 -18.91
CA ILE A 16 -4.71 2.20 -18.23
C ILE A 16 -3.49 1.37 -17.79
N VAL A 17 -2.49 1.21 -18.67
CA VAL A 17 -1.26 0.44 -18.37
C VAL A 17 -0.45 1.11 -17.25
N TYR A 18 -0.31 2.43 -17.26
CA TYR A 18 0.36 3.17 -16.18
C TYR A 18 -0.37 2.97 -14.84
N ALA A 19 -1.70 3.12 -14.82
CA ALA A 19 -2.49 2.93 -13.61
C ALA A 19 -2.45 1.49 -13.07
N GLN A 20 -2.29 0.48 -13.93
CA GLN A 20 -2.14 -0.91 -13.53
C GLN A 20 -0.74 -1.21 -12.97
N SER A 21 0.31 -0.63 -13.56
CA SER A 21 1.68 -0.75 -13.05
C SER A 21 1.79 -0.27 -11.61
N ASP A 22 1.14 0.85 -11.27
CA ASP A 22 1.18 1.45 -9.93
C ASP A 22 0.54 0.57 -8.86
N ARG A 23 -0.61 -0.06 -9.16
CA ARG A 23 -1.29 -0.99 -8.21
C ARG A 23 -0.44 -2.21 -7.85
N ASP A 24 0.43 -2.66 -8.74
CA ASP A 24 1.30 -3.81 -8.48
C ASP A 24 2.59 -3.43 -7.72
N ILE A 25 2.93 -2.14 -7.61
CA ILE A 25 4.13 -1.71 -6.88
C ILE A 25 4.01 -2.03 -5.40
N CYS A 26 2.89 -1.68 -4.77
CA CYS A 26 2.70 -1.88 -3.33
C CYS A 26 2.61 -3.36 -2.96
N LYS A 27 2.03 -4.19 -3.84
CA LYS A 27 2.03 -5.65 -3.69
C LYS A 27 3.46 -6.22 -3.77
N ARG A 28 4.22 -5.87 -4.81
CA ARG A 28 5.61 -6.31 -4.99
C ARG A 28 6.52 -5.89 -3.82
N LEU A 29 6.28 -4.69 -3.28
CA LEU A 29 6.98 -4.21 -2.09
C LEU A 29 6.69 -5.09 -0.88
N ASN A 30 5.42 -5.46 -0.66
CA ASN A 30 5.04 -6.36 0.42
C ASN A 30 5.67 -7.75 0.25
N ASP A 31 5.57 -8.36 -0.93
CA ASP A 31 6.12 -9.70 -1.20
C ASP A 31 7.64 -9.74 -0.97
N ARG A 32 8.35 -8.68 -1.40
CA ARG A 32 9.78 -8.52 -1.15
C ARG A 32 10.08 -8.39 0.35
N CYS A 33 9.25 -7.67 1.09
CA CYS A 33 9.40 -7.56 2.54
C CYS A 33 9.18 -8.92 3.22
N ASP A 34 8.09 -9.61 2.87
CA ASP A 34 7.69 -10.89 3.45
C ASP A 34 8.75 -11.97 3.22
N SER A 35 9.37 -12.01 2.03
CA SER A 35 10.49 -12.93 1.73
C SER A 35 11.69 -12.81 2.68
N ARG A 36 11.80 -11.72 3.44
CA ARG A 36 12.91 -11.44 4.37
C ARG A 36 12.49 -11.49 5.84
N VAL A 37 11.24 -11.82 6.15
CA VAL A 37 10.73 -11.86 7.54
C VAL A 37 11.51 -12.83 8.42
N LEU A 38 11.92 -14.00 7.89
CA LEU A 38 12.73 -14.96 8.64
C LEU A 38 14.07 -14.38 9.11
N ARG A 39 14.68 -13.49 8.32
CA ARG A 39 15.97 -12.87 8.65
C ARG A 39 15.82 -11.59 9.44
N ASN A 40 14.83 -10.77 9.09
CA ASN A 40 14.72 -9.40 9.57
C ASN A 40 13.67 -9.22 10.68
N GLY A 41 12.99 -10.30 11.08
CA GLY A 41 11.85 -10.27 12.00
C GLY A 41 10.56 -9.80 11.35
N ARG A 42 9.43 -10.25 11.91
CA ARG A 42 8.07 -9.87 11.47
C ARG A 42 7.70 -8.44 11.84
N ASN A 43 8.26 -7.94 12.94
CA ASN A 43 8.03 -6.59 13.46
C ASN A 43 9.36 -5.85 13.61
N ASN A 44 9.29 -4.54 13.83
CA ASN A 44 10.42 -3.65 14.12
C ASN A 44 9.93 -2.48 14.99
N ASP A 45 10.84 -1.62 15.44
CA ASP A 45 10.50 -0.50 16.33
C ASP A 45 9.39 0.40 15.76
N VAL A 46 9.43 0.67 14.45
CA VAL A 46 8.41 1.49 13.78
C VAL A 46 7.02 0.84 13.83
N SER A 47 6.90 -0.44 13.47
CA SER A 47 5.62 -1.16 13.54
C SER A 47 5.14 -1.36 14.97
N ASN A 48 6.05 -1.58 15.92
CA ASN A 48 5.72 -1.69 17.34
C ASN A 48 5.15 -0.38 17.89
N ILE A 49 5.84 0.75 17.68
CA ILE A 49 5.38 2.07 18.11
C ILE A 49 4.04 2.43 17.45
N PHE A 50 3.89 2.11 16.16
CA PHE A 50 2.63 2.35 15.46
C PHE A 50 1.47 1.54 16.07
N ASN A 51 1.67 0.24 16.32
CA ASN A 51 0.68 -0.62 16.97
C ASN A 51 0.35 -0.13 18.39
N GLU A 52 1.34 0.28 19.17
CA GLU A 52 1.14 0.87 20.49
C GLU A 52 0.28 2.13 20.43
N ASN A 53 0.58 3.04 19.50
CA ASN A 53 -0.22 4.25 19.30
C ASN A 53 -1.66 3.90 18.92
N CYS A 54 -1.87 2.96 18.00
CA CYS A 54 -3.21 2.58 17.57
C CYS A 54 -4.01 1.85 18.65
N ARG A 55 -3.36 1.06 19.51
CA ARG A 55 -3.99 0.44 20.69
C ARG A 55 -4.52 1.44 21.70
N ARG A 56 -3.89 2.63 21.82
CA ARG A 56 -4.37 3.70 22.72
C ARG A 56 -5.74 4.24 22.27
N SER A 57 -5.95 4.34 20.96
CA SER A 57 -7.20 4.87 20.39
C SER A 57 -8.25 3.79 20.09
N ASN A 58 -7.82 2.55 19.83
CA ASN A 58 -8.69 1.41 19.56
C ASN A 58 -8.19 0.17 20.33
N ARG A 59 -8.89 -0.20 21.40
CA ARG A 59 -8.54 -1.36 22.24
C ARG A 59 -8.58 -2.70 21.49
N ASN A 60 -9.33 -2.78 20.39
CA ASN A 60 -9.43 -3.97 19.54
C ASN A 60 -8.48 -3.91 18.33
N TRP A 61 -7.45 -3.08 18.39
CA TRP A 61 -6.45 -2.98 17.33
C TRP A 61 -5.77 -4.33 17.10
N ARG A 62 -5.79 -4.80 15.84
CA ARG A 62 -4.99 -5.94 15.41
C ARG A 62 -3.58 -5.46 15.09
N ASP A 63 -2.59 -6.03 15.76
CA ASP A 63 -1.20 -5.74 15.44
C ASP A 63 -0.90 -6.06 13.97
N ILE A 64 -0.27 -5.10 13.30
CA ILE A 64 0.21 -5.24 11.94
C ILE A 64 1.73 -5.42 11.95
N SER A 65 2.21 -6.24 11.03
CA SER A 65 3.63 -6.46 10.80
C SER A 65 4.30 -5.25 10.15
N ARG A 66 5.64 -5.25 10.14
CA ARG A 66 6.41 -4.25 9.41
C ARG A 66 6.09 -4.22 7.91
N CYS A 67 5.76 -5.37 7.32
CA CYS A 67 5.46 -5.50 5.90
C CYS A 67 4.04 -5.01 5.59
N GLU A 68 3.06 -5.35 6.43
CA GLU A 68 1.71 -4.78 6.35
C GLU A 68 1.72 -3.25 6.49
N LEU A 69 2.50 -2.71 7.44
CA LEU A 69 2.63 -1.26 7.61
C LEU A 69 3.28 -0.60 6.37
N ALA A 70 4.32 -1.21 5.80
CA ALA A 70 4.96 -0.70 4.60
C ALA A 70 4.03 -0.75 3.37
N LYS A 71 3.24 -1.83 3.24
CA LYS A 71 2.21 -1.97 2.20
C LYS A 71 1.13 -0.90 2.35
N ALA A 72 0.60 -0.71 3.56
CA ALA A 72 -0.43 0.29 3.82
C ALA A 72 0.08 1.71 3.52
N ASN A 73 1.30 2.04 3.94
CA ASN A 73 1.94 3.32 3.63
C ASN A 73 2.07 3.55 2.12
N CYS A 74 2.48 2.52 1.37
CA CYS A 74 2.57 2.59 -0.08
C CYS A 74 1.20 2.88 -0.73
N ILE A 75 0.17 2.12 -0.38
CA ILE A 75 -1.20 2.30 -0.93
C ILE A 75 -1.71 3.69 -0.59
N LEU A 76 -1.57 4.13 0.65
CA LEU A 76 -2.06 5.43 1.09
C LEU A 76 -1.32 6.58 0.40
N THR A 77 0.00 6.48 0.22
CA THR A 77 0.79 7.55 -0.38
C THR A 77 0.69 7.59 -1.91
N LEU A 78 0.77 6.44 -2.57
CA LEU A 78 0.89 6.35 -4.03
C LEU A 78 -0.43 6.11 -4.74
N GLU A 79 -1.36 5.38 -4.13
CA GLU A 79 -2.62 5.02 -4.80
C GLU A 79 -3.81 5.88 -4.33
N ARG A 80 -3.84 6.29 -3.05
CA ARG A 80 -4.97 7.04 -2.48
C ARG A 80 -4.68 8.50 -2.15
N CYS A 81 -3.42 8.91 -2.09
CA CYS A 81 -3.00 10.25 -1.63
C CYS A 81 -3.58 10.63 -0.24
N ASP A 82 -3.65 9.65 0.66
CA ASP A 82 -4.20 9.75 2.02
C ASP A 82 -3.10 9.72 3.09
N THR A 83 -3.45 10.13 4.31
CA THR A 83 -2.54 10.11 5.47
C THR A 83 -2.45 8.74 6.13
N VAL A 84 -1.28 8.41 6.69
CA VAL A 84 -1.02 7.16 7.43
C VAL A 84 -1.54 7.27 8.86
N THR A 85 -2.85 7.10 9.01
CA THR A 85 -3.52 7.02 10.32
C THR A 85 -3.90 5.58 10.65
N CYS A 86 -4.13 5.26 11.93
CA CYS A 86 -4.60 3.93 12.36
C CYS A 86 -5.85 3.49 11.58
N GLU A 87 -6.80 4.41 11.41
CA GLU A 87 -8.06 4.13 10.72
C GLU A 87 -7.86 3.91 9.22
N ASN A 88 -7.03 4.72 8.56
CA ASN A 88 -6.74 4.55 7.14
C ASN A 88 -5.96 3.26 6.88
N VAL A 89 -4.96 2.93 7.72
CA VAL A 89 -4.19 1.69 7.64
C VAL A 89 -5.10 0.47 7.81
N ARG A 90 -6.00 0.48 8.79
CA ARG A 90 -6.99 -0.58 8.98
C ARG A 90 -7.87 -0.76 7.74
N ARG A 91 -8.31 0.35 7.12
CA ARG A 91 -9.18 0.33 5.95
C ARG A 91 -8.51 -0.24 4.70
N VAL A 92 -7.21 0.01 4.49
CA VAL A 92 -6.49 -0.49 3.30
C VAL A 92 -5.95 -1.91 3.45
N LEU A 93 -5.90 -2.42 4.68
CA LEU A 93 -5.45 -3.78 5.00
C LEU A 93 -6.60 -4.76 5.29
N ALA A 94 -7.84 -4.28 5.40
CA ALA A 94 -9.05 -5.11 5.50
C ALA A 94 -9.39 -5.76 4.17
#